data_AF-A0A7L5Y725-F1
#
_entry.id   AF-A0A7L5Y725-F1
#
_cell.length_a   1.000
_cell.length_b   1.000
_cell.length_c   1.000
_cell.angle_alpha   90.00
_cell.angle_beta   90.00
_cell.angle_gamma   90.00
#
_symmetry.space_group_name_H-M   'P 1'
#
loop_
_entity.id
_entity.type
_entity.pdbx_description
1 polymer ?
#
loop_
_entity_poly.entity_id
_entity_poly.type
_entity_poly.pdbx_seq_one_letter_code
_entity_poly.pdbx_strand_id
1 'polypeptide(L)'
;MNPVLRRCACLPRPLGRGLARLNQTGRGILLVVDAEGRLLRTVTDGDLRRAVLAGVNAQAPLSTLPAQAPVVADEAASAEPCCG
;
A
#
# COMPACT_ATOMS: atom_id res chain seq x y z
N MET A 1 0.06 -20.93 4.47
CA MET A 1 -0.20 -19.65 3.77
C MET A 1 0.90 -18.65 4.16
N ASN A 2 1.71 -18.14 3.22
CA ASN A 2 2.89 -17.32 3.51
C ASN A 2 2.52 -15.97 4.19
N PRO A 3 3.15 -15.59 5.33
CA PRO A 3 2.84 -14.36 6.08
C PRO A 3 3.08 -13.06 5.29
N VAL A 4 3.92 -13.08 4.25
CA VAL A 4 4.18 -11.92 3.37
C VAL A 4 2.97 -11.65 2.46
N LEU A 5 2.33 -12.69 1.91
CA LEU A 5 1.19 -12.56 0.99
C LEU A 5 -0.06 -11.94 1.64
N ARG A 6 -0.15 -11.90 2.97
CA ARG A 6 -1.23 -11.19 3.68
C ARG A 6 -1.14 -9.67 3.51
N ARG A 7 0.01 -9.13 3.11
CA ARG A 7 0.31 -7.69 3.04
C ARG A 7 0.25 -7.10 1.64
N CYS A 8 -0.07 -7.92 0.64
CA CYS A 8 -0.15 -7.46 -0.75
C CYS A 8 -1.60 -7.16 -1.18
N ALA A 9 -1.74 -6.15 -2.03
CA ALA A 9 -2.96 -5.84 -2.79
C ALA A 9 -2.60 -5.61 -4.26
N CYS A 10 -3.62 -5.49 -5.11
CA CYS A 10 -3.47 -5.14 -6.53
C CYS A 10 -4.40 -3.97 -6.83
N LEU A 11 -4.04 -3.16 -7.82
CA LEU A 11 -4.74 -1.91 -8.17
C LEU A 11 -6.26 -2.03 -8.42
N PRO A 12 -6.80 -3.07 -9.07
CA PRO A 12 -8.25 -3.15 -9.32
C PRO A 12 -9.09 -3.41 -8.05
N ARG A 13 -8.47 -3.62 -6.87
CA ARG A 13 -9.22 -3.88 -5.64
C ARG A 13 -9.84 -2.59 -5.07
N PRO A 14 -11.04 -2.67 -4.47
CA PRO A 14 -11.66 -1.53 -3.80
C PRO A 14 -10.86 -0.97 -2.61
N LEU A 15 -10.95 0.33 -2.38
CA LEU A 15 -10.39 1.04 -1.23
C LEU A 15 -10.81 0.40 0.10
N GLY A 16 -12.09 0.06 0.25
CA GLY A 16 -12.62 -0.57 1.48
C GLY A 16 -11.96 -1.93 1.78
N ARG A 17 -11.57 -2.68 0.75
CA ARG A 17 -10.80 -3.94 0.90
C ARG A 17 -9.36 -3.65 1.32
N GLY A 18 -8.76 -2.57 0.83
CA GLY A 18 -7.45 -2.08 1.28
C GLY A 18 -7.46 -1.74 2.78
N LEU A 19 -8.45 -0.99 3.23
CA LEU A 19 -8.62 -0.60 4.64
C LEU A 19 -8.80 -1.82 5.54
N ALA A 20 -9.65 -2.77 5.15
CA ALA A 20 -9.84 -4.00 5.91
C ALA A 20 -8.53 -4.80 6.08
N ARG A 21 -7.68 -4.83 5.05
CA ARG A 21 -6.36 -5.49 5.12
C ARG A 21 -5.38 -4.74 6.03
N LEU A 22 -5.33 -3.41 5.96
CA LEU A 22 -4.52 -2.61 6.88
C LEU A 22 -4.88 -2.90 8.34
N ASN A 23 -6.18 -2.87 8.67
CA ASN A 23 -6.69 -3.15 10.01
C ASN A 23 -6.36 -4.58 10.48
N GLN A 24 -6.49 -5.58 9.62
CA GLN A 24 -6.17 -6.97 9.95
C GLN A 24 -4.68 -7.21 10.21
N THR A 25 -3.81 -6.44 9.55
CA THR A 25 -2.37 -6.61 9.72
C THR A 25 -1.84 -5.78 10.89
N GLY A 26 -2.43 -4.62 11.20
CA GLY A 26 -1.96 -3.75 12.29
C GLY A 26 -0.57 -3.13 12.05
N ARG A 27 -0.08 -3.11 10.80
CA ARG A 27 1.24 -2.56 10.43
C ARG A 27 1.18 -1.17 9.77
N GLY A 28 -0.01 -0.65 9.47
CA GLY A 28 -0.18 0.67 8.85
C GLY A 28 0.30 0.81 7.40
N ILE A 29 0.74 -0.28 6.76
CA ILE A 29 1.20 -0.30 5.37
C ILE A 29 0.72 -1.53 4.59
N LEU A 30 0.34 -1.30 3.33
CA LEU A 30 -0.06 -2.29 2.35
C LEU A 30 0.84 -2.16 1.11
N LEU A 31 1.39 -3.26 0.63
CA LEU A 31 2.19 -3.31 -0.59
C LEU A 31 1.27 -3.55 -1.78
N VAL A 32 1.30 -2.68 -2.79
CA VAL A 32 0.52 -2.91 -4.02
C VAL A 32 1.47 -3.45 -5.06
N VAL A 33 1.15 -4.62 -5.62
CA VAL A 33 1.98 -5.32 -6.61
C VAL A 33 1.21 -5.60 -7.89
N ASP A 34 1.93 -5.81 -8.99
CA ASP A 34 1.39 -6.35 -10.24
C ASP A 34 1.20 -7.88 -10.18
N ALA A 35 0.86 -8.49 -11.33
CA ALA A 35 0.64 -9.92 -11.43
C ALA A 35 1.94 -10.74 -11.27
N GLU A 36 3.07 -10.13 -11.63
CA GLU A 36 4.42 -10.69 -11.53
C GLU A 36 5.04 -10.49 -10.14
N GLY A 37 4.34 -9.80 -9.23
CA GLY A 37 4.78 -9.55 -7.86
C GLY A 37 5.71 -8.35 -7.70
N ARG A 38 5.86 -7.51 -8.73
CA ARG A 38 6.66 -6.29 -8.67
C ARG A 38 5.93 -5.21 -7.89
N LEU A 39 6.63 -4.51 -7.01
CA LEU A 39 6.07 -3.43 -6.20
C LEU A 39 5.71 -2.23 -7.08
N LEU A 40 4.43 -1.87 -7.09
CA LEU A 40 3.88 -0.72 -7.81
C LEU A 40 3.79 0.53 -6.94
N ARG A 41 3.48 0.37 -5.65
CA ARG A 41 3.43 1.45 -4.64
C ARG A 41 3.20 0.88 -3.23
N THR A 42 3.32 1.73 -2.23
CA THR A 42 2.77 1.50 -0.90
C THR A 42 1.44 2.26 -0.73
N VAL A 43 0.59 1.76 0.17
CA VAL A 43 -0.64 2.40 0.61
C VAL A 43 -0.69 2.36 2.13
N THR A 44 -0.98 3.51 2.74
CA THR A 44 -1.06 3.69 4.20
C THR A 44 -2.48 4.11 4.62
N ASP A 45 -2.75 4.11 5.93
CA ASP A 45 -3.99 4.68 6.47
C ASP A 45 -4.16 6.16 6.09
N GLY A 46 -3.05 6.89 5.96
CA GLY A 46 -3.05 8.29 5.53
C GLY A 46 -3.62 8.46 4.12
N ASP A 47 -3.28 7.56 3.20
CA ASP A 47 -3.79 7.59 1.81
C ASP A 47 -5.29 7.32 1.76
N LEU A 48 -5.73 6.27 2.46
CA LEU A 48 -7.14 5.89 2.51
C LEU A 48 -7.98 6.94 3.22
N ARG A 49 -7.49 7.50 4.34
CA ARG A 49 -8.15 8.60 5.04
C ARG A 49 -8.28 9.83 4.15
N ARG A 50 -7.23 10.21 3.41
CA ARG A 50 -7.29 11.33 2.46
C ARG A 50 -8.31 11.08 1.34
N ALA A 51 -8.39 9.86 0.82
CA ALA A 51 -9.39 9.51 -0.18
C ALA A 51 -10.83 9.63 0.34
N VAL A 52 -11.09 9.15 1.57
CA VAL A 52 -12.40 9.28 2.22
C VAL A 52 -12.76 10.75 2.44
N LEU A 53 -11.81 11.56 2.95
CA LEU A 53 -12.01 13.00 3.14
C LEU A 53 -12.25 13.76 1.82
N ALA A 54 -11.71 13.26 0.71
CA ALA A 54 -11.97 13.75 -0.64
C ALA A 54 -13.28 13.22 -1.26
N GLY A 55 -14.10 12.48 -0.51
CA GLY A 55 -15.38 11.94 -0.99
C GLY A 55 -15.26 10.74 -1.93
N VAL A 56 -14.09 10.07 -1.99
CA VAL A 56 -13.91 8.90 -2.84
C VAL A 56 -14.72 7.72 -2.28
N ASN A 57 -15.51 7.09 -3.15
CA ASN A 57 -16.35 5.95 -2.77
C ASN A 57 -15.49 4.75 -2.34
N ALA A 58 -15.87 4.05 -1.27
CA ALA A 58 -15.15 2.87 -0.78
C ALA A 58 -15.05 1.71 -1.79
N GLN A 59 -15.95 1.66 -2.77
CA GLN A 59 -15.93 0.71 -3.89
C GLN A 59 -15.00 1.13 -5.03
N ALA A 60 -14.52 2.39 -5.04
CA ALA A 60 -13.56 2.84 -6.03
C ALA A 60 -12.25 2.04 -5.90
N PRO A 61 -11.58 1.75 -7.02
CA PRO A 61 -10.36 0.97 -7.02
C PRO A 61 -9.20 1.71 -6.34
N LEU A 62 -8.21 0.97 -5.84
CA LEU A 62 -6.98 1.53 -5.29
C LEU A 62 -6.22 2.38 -6.32
N SER A 63 -6.42 2.16 -7.62
CA SER A 63 -5.89 2.99 -8.70
C SER A 63 -6.45 4.42 -8.72
N THR A 64 -7.52 4.72 -7.99
CA THR A 64 -8.04 6.09 -7.84
C THR A 64 -7.15 6.96 -6.93
N LEU A 65 -6.28 6.34 -6.12
CA LEU A 65 -5.31 7.09 -5.33
C LEU A 65 -4.28 7.78 -6.24
N PRO A 66 -3.82 8.99 -5.91
CA PRO A 66 -2.80 9.70 -6.67
C PRO A 66 -1.57 8.81 -6.91
N ALA A 67 -1.04 8.79 -8.13
CA ALA A 67 0.11 7.98 -8.47
C ALA A 67 1.32 8.33 -7.58
N GLN A 68 1.95 7.30 -7.02
CA GLN A 68 3.14 7.44 -6.18
C GLN A 68 4.03 6.25 -6.43
N ALA A 69 5.14 6.48 -7.13
CA ALA A 69 6.14 5.44 -7.36
C ALA A 69 6.76 5.00 -6.02
N PRO A 70 7.07 3.71 -5.84
CA PRO A 70 7.73 3.24 -4.64
C PRO A 70 9.18 3.69 -4.67
N VAL A 71 9.69 4.13 -3.52
CA VAL A 71 11.13 4.19 -3.29
C VAL A 71 11.55 2.80 -2.83
N VAL A 72 12.53 2.22 -3.51
CA VAL A 72 13.05 0.88 -3.23
C VAL A 72 14.53 0.97 -2.87
N ALA A 73 14.95 0.17 -1.90
CA ALA A 73 16.35 -0.05 -1.60
C ALA A 73 16.76 -1.38 -2.23
N ASP A 74 17.99 -1.44 -2.76
CA ASP A 74 18.59 -2.71 -3.16
C ASP A 74 19.14 -3.46 -1.93
N GLU A 75 19.50 -4.73 -2.09
CA GLU A 75 20.02 -5.56 -0.99
C GLU A 75 21.38 -5.06 -0.46
N ALA A 76 22.17 -4.37 -1.28
CA ALA A 76 23.43 -3.77 -0.85
C ALA A 76 23.26 -2.44 -0.10
N ALA A 77 22.03 -1.90 0.01
CA ALA A 77 21.78 -0.68 0.76
C ALA A 77 22.07 -0.88 2.25
N SER A 78 22.92 -0.02 2.82
CA SER A 78 23.19 0.00 4.25
C SER A 78 22.16 0.88 4.99
N ALA A 79 21.83 0.49 6.21
CA ALA A 79 21.02 1.31 7.10
C ALA A 79 21.90 2.37 7.75
N GLU A 80 21.94 3.56 7.15
CA GLU A 80 22.48 4.76 7.82
C GLU A 80 21.38 5.43 8.65
N PRO A 81 21.70 6.04 9.81
CA PRO A 81 20.71 6.77 10.59
C PRO A 81 20.13 7.93 9.76
N CYS A 82 18.81 7.95 9.56
CA CYS A 82 18.14 9.03 8.82
C CYS A 82 18.26 10.40 9.51
N CYS A 83 18.53 10.43 10.82
CA CYS A 83 18.75 11.65 11.58
C CYS A 83 20.07 11.52 12.34
N GLY A 84 21.02 12.41 12.03
CA GLY A 84 22.07 12.83 12.95
C GLY A 84 21.56 13.91 13.89
#